data_AF-A0A438BZV7-F1
#
_entry.id   AF-A0A438BZV7-F1
#
_cell.length_a   1.000
_cell.length_b   1.000
_cell.length_c   1.000
_cell.angle_alpha   90.00
_cell.angle_beta   90.00
_cell.angle_gamma   90.00
#
_symmetry.space_group_name_H-M   'P 1'
#
loop_
_entity.id
_entity.type
_entity.pdbx_description
1 polymer ?
#
loop_
_entity_poly.entity_id
_entity_poly.type
_entity_poly.pdbx_seq_one_letter_code
_entity_poly.pdbx_strand_id
1 'polypeptide(L)'
;MHFRPGSSGKDWGGIWEVPGSKLDTEKVLGLIPEWSESVQDWNSLIGPLIDKMFAEPSNATLVRFLSYISEHLAEAADIVFHRILLHMKGQKELDESFFTKWESKIYAADDSMKLQHSLFDRLCPLLVIRLLPMRVFNDLNSSVIYGQLPDQVVVHGLL
;
A
#
# COMPACT_ATOMS: atom_id res chain seq x y z
N MET A 1 -60.47 -30.20 -9.60
CA MET A 1 -60.71 -28.75 -9.71
C MET A 1 -60.19 -28.09 -8.43
N HIS A 2 -59.48 -26.95 -8.60
CA HIS A 2 -59.22 -25.81 -7.69
C HIS A 2 -59.66 -25.86 -6.21
N PHE A 3 -59.05 -25.21 -5.22
CA PHE A 3 -57.83 -24.41 -4.98
C PHE A 3 -57.69 -24.35 -3.42
N ARG A 4 -56.47 -24.18 -2.91
CA ARG A 4 -56.11 -23.85 -1.49
C ARG A 4 -56.64 -22.44 -1.07
N PRO A 5 -56.49 -21.90 0.18
CA PRO A 5 -55.49 -22.19 1.24
C PRO A 5 -55.96 -22.12 2.73
N GLY A 6 -55.18 -22.69 3.66
CA GLY A 6 -54.37 -21.96 4.65
C GLY A 6 -54.42 -22.73 5.98
N SER A 7 -53.45 -22.79 6.88
CA SER A 7 -52.20 -22.09 7.11
C SER A 7 -51.28 -23.09 7.83
N SER A 8 -50.06 -23.31 7.36
CA SER A 8 -49.07 -24.12 8.08
C SER A 8 -47.92 -23.21 8.51
N GLY A 9 -47.88 -22.95 9.81
CA GLY A 9 -46.74 -22.32 10.47
C GLY A 9 -45.46 -23.08 10.18
N LYS A 10 -44.41 -22.32 9.90
CA LYS A 10 -43.02 -22.73 10.05
C LYS A 10 -42.26 -21.50 10.56
N ASP A 11 -42.10 -21.46 11.88
CA ASP A 11 -40.87 -20.95 12.49
C ASP A 11 -39.69 -21.57 11.75
N TRP A 12 -38.69 -20.76 11.40
CA TRP A 12 -37.27 -21.00 11.64
C TRP A 12 -36.49 -19.76 11.21
N GLY A 13 -35.66 -19.25 12.12
CA GLY A 13 -34.52 -18.43 11.76
C GLY A 13 -34.76 -16.93 11.80
N GLY A 14 -35.16 -16.41 12.96
CA GLY A 14 -34.65 -15.10 13.36
C GLY A 14 -33.14 -15.18 13.27
N ILE A 15 -32.56 -14.52 12.26
CA ILE A 15 -31.13 -14.21 12.24
C ILE A 15 -30.99 -13.16 13.33
N TRP A 16 -30.75 -13.63 14.56
CA TRP A 16 -30.03 -12.81 15.52
C TRP A 16 -28.67 -12.60 14.86
N GLU A 17 -28.49 -11.45 14.21
CA GLU A 17 -27.14 -10.94 14.02
C GLU A 17 -26.53 -10.91 15.42
N VAL A 18 -25.60 -11.83 15.69
CA VAL A 18 -24.82 -11.82 16.91
C VAL A 18 -24.15 -10.44 16.93
N PRO A 19 -24.49 -9.54 17.87
CA PRO A 19 -23.90 -8.20 17.92
C PRO A 19 -22.48 -8.36 18.44
N GLY A 20 -21.56 -8.69 17.55
CA GLY A 20 -20.20 -9.06 17.89
C GLY A 20 -19.57 -9.96 16.84
N SER A 21 -19.19 -9.39 15.69
CA SER A 21 -18.08 -9.95 14.87
C SER A 21 -17.62 -9.08 13.71
N LYS A 22 -18.27 -7.94 13.39
CA LYS A 22 -17.59 -6.88 12.63
C LYS A 22 -16.74 -6.07 13.60
N LEU A 23 -15.50 -6.52 13.81
CA LEU A 23 -14.45 -5.61 14.27
C LEU A 23 -14.50 -4.41 13.34
N ASP A 24 -14.86 -3.25 13.89
CA ASP A 24 -14.95 -2.03 13.12
C ASP A 24 -13.52 -1.65 12.74
N THR A 25 -13.11 -2.02 11.53
CA THR A 25 -11.77 -1.78 11.00
C THR A 25 -11.39 -0.32 11.14
N GLU A 26 -12.34 0.62 11.01
CA GLU A 26 -12.08 2.04 11.19
C GLU A 26 -11.75 2.38 12.64
N LYS A 27 -12.40 1.74 13.62
CA LYS A 27 -12.05 1.92 15.04
C LYS A 27 -10.66 1.38 15.33
N VAL A 28 -10.30 0.22 14.79
CA VAL A 28 -8.96 -0.36 14.99
C VAL A 28 -7.90 0.51 14.34
N LEU A 29 -8.13 0.94 13.09
CA LEU A 29 -7.24 1.86 12.39
C LEU A 29 -7.10 3.20 13.13
N GLY A 30 -8.18 3.69 13.74
CA GLY A 30 -8.18 4.91 14.54
C GLY A 30 -7.34 4.84 15.82
N LEU A 31 -7.01 3.65 16.32
CA LEU A 31 -6.12 3.46 17.47
C LEU A 31 -4.63 3.42 17.08
N ILE A 32 -4.32 3.31 15.78
CA ILE A 32 -2.94 3.20 15.31
C ILE A 32 -2.08 4.39 15.73
N PRO A 33 -2.53 5.66 15.62
CA PRO A 33 -1.71 6.80 16.01
C PRO A 33 -1.24 6.70 17.47
N GLU A 34 -2.16 6.41 18.40
CA GLU A 34 -1.85 6.26 19.83
C GLU A 34 -0.95 5.05 20.10
N TRP A 35 -1.28 3.90 19.50
CA TRP A 35 -0.42 2.72 19.61
C TRP A 35 0.99 2.97 19.07
N SER A 36 1.11 3.76 17.99
CA SER A 36 2.38 4.03 17.34
C SER A 36 3.39 4.74 18.24
N GLU A 37 2.91 5.55 19.19
CA GLU A 37 3.74 6.24 20.17
C GLU A 37 4.35 5.28 21.21
N SER A 38 3.73 4.12 21.42
CA SER A 38 4.22 3.09 22.36
C SER A 38 5.30 2.18 21.78
N VAL A 39 5.52 2.23 20.46
CA VAL A 39 6.50 1.40 19.76
C VAL A 39 7.90 1.97 19.98
N GLN A 40 8.81 1.15 20.53
CA GLN A 40 10.16 1.60 20.90
C GLN A 40 11.17 1.58 19.74
N ASP A 41 11.06 0.61 18.83
CA ASP A 41 12.02 0.43 17.74
C ASP A 41 11.31 0.29 16.40
N TRP A 42 11.09 1.44 15.75
CA TRP A 42 10.51 1.50 14.42
C TRP A 42 11.42 0.93 13.35
N ASN A 43 12.74 1.05 13.48
CA ASN A 43 13.69 0.57 12.47
C ASN A 43 13.56 -0.94 12.25
N SER A 44 13.26 -1.70 13.30
CA SER A 44 12.99 -3.14 13.23
C SER A 44 11.65 -3.50 12.56
N LEU A 45 10.66 -2.61 12.59
CA LEU A 45 9.30 -2.87 12.06
C LEU A 45 9.08 -2.34 10.64
N ILE A 46 9.69 -1.20 10.30
CA ILE A 46 9.43 -0.51 9.04
C ILE A 46 9.82 -1.38 7.84
N GLY A 47 10.99 -2.04 7.88
CA GLY A 47 11.42 -2.95 6.83
C GLY A 47 10.40 -4.06 6.53
N PRO A 48 10.03 -4.89 7.52
CA PRO A 48 9.00 -5.92 7.37
C PRO A 48 7.64 -5.40 6.91
N LEU A 49 7.20 -4.22 7.36
CA LEU A 49 5.92 -3.63 6.94
C LEU A 49 5.93 -3.23 5.46
N ILE A 50 7.03 -2.65 4.97
CA ILE A 50 7.21 -2.35 3.55
C ILE A 50 7.29 -3.64 2.72
N ASP A 51 8.06 -4.63 3.16
CA ASP A 51 8.13 -5.94 2.50
C ASP A 51 6.74 -6.60 2.41
N LYS A 52 5.93 -6.47 3.47
CA LYS A 52 4.56 -6.96 3.51
C LYS A 52 3.65 -6.25 2.51
N MET A 53 3.78 -4.93 2.38
CA MET A 53 3.04 -4.14 1.40
C MET A 53 3.39 -4.57 -0.04
N PHE A 54 4.66 -4.85 -0.32
CA PHE A 54 5.08 -5.37 -1.63
C PHE A 54 4.62 -6.80 -1.90
N ALA A 55 4.53 -7.65 -0.88
CA ALA A 55 3.99 -9.00 -1.01
C ALA A 55 2.47 -9.02 -1.21
N GLU A 56 1.75 -8.03 -0.66
CA GLU A 56 0.28 -7.92 -0.72
C GLU A 56 -0.17 -6.53 -1.23
N PRO A 57 0.16 -6.16 -2.48
CA PRO A 57 -0.03 -4.80 -2.96
C PRO A 57 -1.51 -4.41 -3.20
N SER A 58 -2.42 -5.39 -3.18
CA SER A 58 -3.87 -5.18 -3.23
C SER A 58 -4.51 -4.95 -1.85
N ASN A 59 -3.74 -5.09 -0.77
CA ASN A 59 -4.23 -4.93 0.60
C ASN A 59 -4.30 -3.45 1.01
N ALA A 60 -5.46 -2.84 0.80
CA ALA A 60 -5.70 -1.44 1.15
C ALA A 60 -5.57 -1.14 2.65
N THR A 61 -5.74 -2.14 3.53
CA THR A 61 -5.55 -1.96 4.98
C THR A 61 -4.10 -1.68 5.32
N LEU A 62 -3.14 -2.31 4.65
CA LEU A 62 -1.71 -2.02 4.83
C LEU A 62 -1.40 -0.58 4.42
N VAL A 63 -1.95 -0.10 3.29
CA VAL A 63 -1.77 1.28 2.85
C VAL A 63 -2.28 2.27 3.91
N ARG A 64 -3.47 2.02 4.45
CA ARG A 64 -4.07 2.89 5.48
C ARG A 64 -3.26 2.83 6.77
N PHE A 65 -2.82 1.64 7.20
CA PHE A 65 -1.93 1.49 8.35
C PHE A 65 -0.66 2.32 8.19
N LEU A 66 0.04 2.19 7.05
CA LEU A 66 1.25 2.95 6.75
C LEU A 66 1.00 4.47 6.74
N SER A 67 -0.18 4.91 6.29
CA SER A 67 -0.54 6.33 6.31
C SER A 67 -0.68 6.91 7.72
N TYR A 68 -1.06 6.11 8.72
CA TYR A 68 -1.12 6.55 10.12
C TYR A 68 0.26 6.66 10.78
N ILE A 69 1.27 6.00 10.22
CA ILE A 69 2.64 5.98 10.75
C ILE A 69 3.63 6.69 9.81
N SER A 70 3.15 7.62 8.97
CA SER A 70 3.97 8.33 7.98
C SER A 70 5.16 9.07 8.58
N GLU A 71 5.01 9.59 9.79
CA GLU A 71 6.12 10.25 10.50
C GLU A 71 7.21 9.27 10.92
N HIS A 72 6.84 8.07 11.38
CA HIS A 72 7.79 7.00 11.71
C HIS A 72 8.47 6.45 10.45
N LEU A 73 7.75 6.38 9.32
CA LEU A 73 8.34 6.05 8.01
C LEU A 73 9.39 7.09 7.59
N ALA A 74 9.18 8.36 7.91
CA ALA A 74 10.12 9.44 7.60
C ALA A 74 11.39 9.40 8.45
N GLU A 75 11.28 8.98 9.71
CA GLU A 75 12.44 8.80 10.60
C GLU A 75 13.33 7.65 10.13
N ALA A 76 12.74 6.60 9.59
CA ALA A 76 13.42 5.44 9.00
C ALA A 76 13.52 5.53 7.46
N ALA A 77 13.65 6.73 6.91
CA ALA A 77 13.61 6.95 5.46
C ALA A 77 14.69 6.13 4.73
N ASP A 78 15.89 6.00 5.29
CA ASP A 78 16.97 5.17 4.76
C ASP A 78 16.55 3.72 4.55
N ILE A 79 15.85 3.14 5.51
CA ILE A 79 15.31 1.79 5.43
C ILE A 79 14.24 1.73 4.34
N VAL A 80 13.32 2.70 4.32
CA VAL A 80 12.23 2.76 3.32
C VAL A 80 12.80 2.82 1.90
N PHE A 81 13.74 3.72 1.61
CA PHE A 81 14.37 3.85 0.30
C PHE A 81 15.20 2.63 -0.05
N HIS A 82 15.93 2.06 0.92
CA HIS A 82 16.66 0.82 0.69
C HIS A 82 15.72 -0.32 0.24
N ARG A 83 14.55 -0.47 0.88
CA ARG A 83 13.56 -1.49 0.51
C ARG A 83 12.91 -1.23 -0.84
N ILE A 84 12.58 0.02 -1.14
CA ILE A 84 12.09 0.42 -2.47
C ILE A 84 13.10 0.05 -3.56
N LEU A 85 14.36 0.43 -3.39
CA LEU A 85 15.42 0.15 -4.36
C LEU A 85 15.66 -1.35 -4.53
N LEU A 86 15.66 -2.10 -3.42
CA LEU A 86 15.79 -3.55 -3.46
C LEU A 86 14.64 -4.21 -4.22
N HIS A 87 13.40 -3.77 -3.97
CA HIS A 87 12.22 -4.27 -4.67
C HIS A 87 12.25 -3.93 -6.16
N MET A 88 12.57 -2.68 -6.52
CA MET A 88 12.64 -2.22 -7.91
C MET A 88 13.75 -2.92 -8.71
N LYS A 89 14.91 -3.20 -8.09
CA LYS A 89 16.00 -3.94 -8.75
C LYS A 89 15.59 -5.36 -9.18
N GLY A 90 14.64 -5.97 -8.48
CA GLY A 90 14.11 -7.29 -8.81
C GLY A 90 13.08 -7.30 -9.95
N GLN A 91 12.62 -6.13 -10.42
CA GLN A 91 11.55 -6.05 -11.42
C GLN A 91 12.09 -6.23 -12.84
N LYS A 92 11.36 -7.04 -13.62
CA LYS A 92 11.62 -7.18 -15.06
C LYS A 92 11.20 -5.90 -15.79
N GLU A 93 11.99 -5.46 -16.77
CA GLU A 93 11.63 -4.35 -17.65
C GLU A 93 10.25 -4.59 -18.30
N LEU A 94 9.50 -3.51 -18.56
CA LEU A 94 8.24 -3.63 -19.31
C LEU A 94 8.63 -4.00 -20.73
N ASP A 95 8.26 -5.19 -21.15
CA ASP A 95 8.26 -5.54 -22.56
C ASP A 95 7.20 -4.68 -23.27
N GLU A 96 7.49 -4.18 -24.48
CA GLU A 96 6.51 -3.47 -25.32
C GLU A 96 5.25 -4.32 -25.57
N SER A 97 5.38 -5.65 -25.45
CA SER A 97 4.26 -6.58 -25.44
C SER A 97 3.21 -6.28 -24.35
N PHE A 98 3.57 -5.63 -23.24
CA PHE A 98 2.64 -5.26 -22.17
C PHE A 98 1.62 -4.22 -22.64
N PHE A 99 2.08 -3.17 -23.32
CA PHE A 99 1.22 -2.07 -23.77
C PHE A 99 0.33 -2.50 -24.95
N THR A 100 0.88 -3.25 -25.89
CA THR A 100 0.15 -3.76 -27.05
C THR A 100 -0.97 -4.73 -26.65
N LYS A 101 -0.74 -5.59 -25.66
CA LYS A 101 -1.77 -6.50 -25.13
C LYS A 101 -2.89 -5.73 -24.41
N TRP A 102 -2.57 -4.64 -23.72
CA TRP A 102 -3.53 -3.74 -23.06
C TRP A 102 -4.50 -3.07 -24.00
N GLU A 103 -3.98 -2.49 -25.08
CA GLU A 103 -4.81 -1.81 -26.07
C GLU A 103 -5.71 -2.79 -26.83
N SER A 104 -5.24 -4.01 -27.09
CA SER A 104 -5.98 -4.99 -27.87
C SER A 104 -7.20 -5.59 -27.13
N LYS A 105 -7.28 -5.48 -25.80
CA LYS A 105 -8.26 -6.19 -24.93
C LYS A 105 -8.33 -7.71 -25.15
N ILE A 106 -7.36 -8.31 -25.84
CA ILE A 106 -7.28 -9.76 -26.05
C ILE A 106 -6.65 -10.38 -24.81
N TYR A 107 -7.46 -10.71 -23.80
CA TYR A 107 -6.97 -11.23 -22.54
C TYR A 107 -7.57 -12.59 -22.20
N ALA A 108 -6.70 -13.61 -22.10
CA ALA A 108 -6.99 -14.76 -21.28
C ALA A 108 -6.93 -14.35 -19.79
N ALA A 109 -7.68 -15.04 -18.92
CA ALA A 109 -7.74 -14.70 -17.49
C ALA A 109 -6.34 -14.68 -16.83
N ASP A 110 -5.44 -15.59 -17.21
CA ASP A 110 -4.06 -15.67 -16.72
C ASP A 110 -3.22 -14.42 -17.10
N ASP A 111 -3.44 -13.87 -18.30
CA ASP A 111 -2.75 -12.67 -18.76
C ASP A 111 -3.19 -11.41 -18.00
N SER A 112 -4.47 -11.37 -17.60
CA SER A 112 -5.01 -10.28 -16.78
C SER A 112 -4.40 -10.26 -15.39
N MET A 113 -4.24 -11.42 -14.74
CA MET A 113 -3.60 -11.51 -13.41
C MET A 113 -2.13 -11.09 -13.47
N LYS A 114 -1.37 -11.60 -14.45
CA LYS A 114 0.05 -11.21 -14.65
C LYS A 114 0.21 -9.71 -14.85
N LEU A 115 -0.69 -9.10 -15.61
CA LEU A 115 -0.68 -7.66 -15.81
C LEU A 115 -0.97 -6.91 -14.50
N GLN A 116 -1.99 -7.31 -13.75
CA GLN A 116 -2.31 -6.68 -12.47
C GLN A 116 -1.11 -6.75 -11.52
N HIS A 117 -0.45 -7.90 -11.41
CA HIS A 117 0.76 -8.05 -10.61
C HIS A 117 1.87 -7.11 -11.08
N SER A 118 2.16 -7.04 -12.38
CA SER A 118 3.18 -6.13 -12.90
C SER A 118 2.84 -4.65 -12.68
N LEU A 119 1.55 -4.27 -12.68
CA LEU A 119 1.12 -2.92 -12.36
C LEU A 119 1.33 -2.62 -10.88
N PHE A 120 0.94 -3.55 -10.01
CA PHE A 120 1.12 -3.43 -8.57
C PHE A 120 2.58 -3.34 -8.16
N ASP A 121 3.45 -4.16 -8.75
CA ASP A 121 4.91 -4.11 -8.52
C ASP A 121 5.44 -2.69 -8.78
N ARG A 122 4.91 -1.99 -9.78
CA ARG A 122 5.37 -0.64 -10.16
C ARG A 122 4.70 0.47 -9.37
N LEU A 123 3.42 0.33 -9.06
CA LEU A 123 2.64 1.34 -8.34
C LEU A 123 2.89 1.32 -6.84
N CYS A 124 3.16 0.16 -6.26
CA CYS A 124 3.31 0.01 -4.82
C CYS A 124 4.52 0.80 -4.26
N PRO A 125 5.72 0.76 -4.88
CA PRO A 125 6.84 1.62 -4.49
C PRO A 125 6.51 3.12 -4.58
N LEU A 126 5.81 3.54 -5.64
CA LEU A 126 5.39 4.93 -5.80
C LEU A 126 4.39 5.35 -4.71
N LEU A 127 3.52 4.42 -4.30
CA LEU A 127 2.59 4.65 -3.20
C LEU A 127 3.33 4.81 -1.87
N VAL A 128 4.35 4.00 -1.58
CA VAL A 128 5.20 4.17 -0.39
C VAL A 128 5.85 5.55 -0.39
N ILE A 129 6.44 5.96 -1.51
CA ILE A 129 7.06 7.30 -1.65
C ILE A 129 6.03 8.39 -1.37
N ARG A 130 4.81 8.26 -1.89
CA ARG A 130 3.72 9.22 -1.68
C ARG A 130 3.28 9.33 -0.21
N LEU A 131 3.43 8.27 0.58
CA LEU A 131 3.07 8.27 2.01
C LEU A 131 4.07 9.04 2.87
N LEU A 132 5.30 9.27 2.37
CA LEU A 132 6.31 10.00 3.10
C LEU A 132 5.97 11.50 3.18
N PRO A 133 6.08 12.12 4.37
CA PRO A 133 5.87 13.55 4.53
C PRO A 133 6.92 14.35 3.75
N MET A 134 6.51 15.53 3.26
CA MET A 134 7.36 16.39 2.42
C MET A 134 8.71 16.74 3.04
N ARG A 135 8.83 16.75 4.38
CA ARG A 135 10.10 17.01 5.08
C ARG A 135 11.22 16.05 4.68
N VAL A 136 10.88 14.80 4.30
CA VAL A 136 11.86 13.81 3.83
C VAL A 136 12.54 14.27 2.53
N PHE A 137 11.79 14.96 1.66
CA PHE A 137 12.27 15.43 0.37
C PHE A 137 12.80 16.87 0.42
N ASN A 138 12.42 17.67 1.42
CA ASN A 138 12.88 19.05 1.49
C ASN A 138 14.32 19.20 1.97
N ASP A 139 14.93 18.13 2.52
CA ASP A 139 16.33 18.12 2.92
C ASP A 139 17.24 17.78 1.73
N LEU A 140 17.66 18.81 1.01
CA LEU A 140 18.60 18.69 -0.12
C LEU A 140 20.00 18.21 0.30
N ASN A 141 20.34 18.23 1.60
CA ASN A 141 21.62 17.71 2.08
C ASN A 141 21.54 16.22 2.41
N SER A 142 20.35 15.61 2.30
CA SER A 142 20.15 14.21 2.64
C SER A 142 20.83 13.29 1.63
N SER A 143 22.00 12.80 2.01
CA SER A 143 22.74 11.79 1.24
C SER A 143 21.94 10.48 1.05
N VAL A 144 20.97 10.22 1.92
CA VAL A 144 20.06 9.07 1.84
C VAL A 144 19.12 9.18 0.64
N ILE A 145 18.61 10.38 0.37
CA ILE A 145 17.62 10.63 -0.70
C ILE A 145 18.30 10.95 -2.02
N TYR A 146 19.26 11.87 -1.97
CA TYR A 146 19.85 12.48 -3.15
C TYR A 146 21.26 11.98 -3.46
N GLY A 147 21.83 11.12 -2.61
CA GLY A 147 23.23 10.73 -2.73
C GLY A 147 24.16 11.93 -2.50
N GLN A 148 25.37 11.85 -3.05
CA GLN A 148 26.25 13.02 -3.10
C GLN A 148 25.78 13.94 -4.22
N LEU A 149 24.95 14.92 -3.89
CA LEU A 149 24.65 16.02 -4.82
C LEU A 149 25.94 16.80 -5.08
N PRO A 150 26.31 17.07 -6.34
CA PRO A 150 27.39 18.01 -6.61
C PRO A 150 27.01 19.37 -6.05
N ASP A 151 27.88 19.99 -5.24
CA ASP A 151 27.72 21.33 -4.63
C ASP A 151 27.48 22.49 -5.64
N GLN A 152 27.28 22.22 -6.93
CA GLN A 152 27.29 23.22 -8.00
C GLN A 152 25.92 23.82 -8.35
N VAL A 153 24.80 23.37 -7.77
CA VAL A 153 23.46 23.86 -8.16
C VAL A 153 23.11 25.23 -7.54
N VAL A 154 23.89 25.76 -6.60
CA VAL A 154 23.56 27.02 -5.90
C VAL A 154 24.00 28.30 -6.65
N VAL A 155 24.71 28.22 -7.78
CA VAL A 155 25.33 29.43 -8.39
C VAL A 155 24.52 30.08 -9.54
N HIS A 156 23.44 29.48 -10.06
CA HIS A 156 22.75 30.04 -11.24
C HIS A 156 21.41 30.76 -11.01
N GLY A 157 21.17 31.30 -9.81
CA GLY A 157 19.96 32.04 -9.45
C GLY A 157 20.07 33.57 -9.40
N LEU A 158 21.10 34.19 -10.00
CA LEU A 158 21.23 35.65 -10.11
C LEU A 158 21.54 36.02 -11.55
N LEU A 159 20.49 36.26 -12.34
CA LEU A 159 20.44 37.16 -13.49
C LEU A 159 18.98 37.56 -13.74
#